data_AF-A0A351C341-F1
#
_entry.id   AF-A0A351C341-F1
#
_cell.length_a   1.000
_cell.length_b   1.000
_cell.length_c   1.000
_cell.angle_alpha   90.00
_cell.angle_beta   90.00
_cell.angle_gamma   90.00
#
_symmetry.space_group_name_H-M   'P 1'
#
loop_
_entity.id
_entity.type
_entity.pdbx_description
1 polymer ?
#
loop_
_entity_poly.entity_id
_entity_poly.type
_entity_poly.pdbx_seq_one_letter_code
_entity_poly.pdbx_strand_id
1 'polypeptide(L)'
;METKLMKGNEALAEAAIQAGCDAYFGYPITPQSEVLEYLAREIPKYSTKEHIRVVLQAESEIASINMVYGAAGAGFRVMTSSSSPGISLMQEGISYIAGAELPCLIVNVNRAGPGLGTIQPGQGDYFQATKGGGHGDYKLIVLAPSSVQEMADFVFLGFDLADKYRNPVMILSDGAIGQMMEKVTFGKYNVHKTEKPWATTGKPESRGRNYITSLHIQPEKLEVHNLKLIEKYKEIEKNEVRYEEIMTEDAEYIFVAYGLSARICHKAAIIAREKGIKAGMFRPVTLFPFPSKRLNELAETAKLFLTAELNSGQMVEDVRLAVNGKVNVEFYGRLGGMVPNPEEIVNKLENLISKENVS
;
A
#
# COMPACT_ATOMS: atom_id res chain seq x y z
N MET A 1 25.85 9.57 4.20
CA MET A 1 24.40 9.49 4.44
C MET A 1 24.23 9.32 5.94
N GLU A 2 23.33 10.05 6.56
CA GLU A 2 23.10 9.99 8.01
C GLU A 2 22.03 8.93 8.31
N THR A 3 22.35 7.97 9.16
CA THR A 3 21.39 6.96 9.64
C THR A 3 20.77 7.45 10.94
N LYS A 4 19.43 7.46 11.01
CA LYS A 4 18.67 7.94 12.18
C LYS A 4 17.80 6.81 12.72
N LEU A 5 17.55 6.82 14.02
CA LEU A 5 16.56 5.94 14.64
C LEU A 5 15.21 6.67 14.64
N MET A 6 14.21 6.16 13.93
CA MET A 6 12.92 6.84 13.72
C MET A 6 11.77 5.85 13.83
N LYS A 7 10.59 6.34 14.24
CA LYS A 7 9.34 5.58 14.08
C LYS A 7 8.95 5.46 12.60
N GLY A 8 8.21 4.42 12.23
CA GLY A 8 7.65 4.24 10.88
C GLY A 8 6.91 5.47 10.36
N ASN A 9 5.99 6.01 11.15
CA ASN A 9 5.21 7.19 10.79
C ASN A 9 6.07 8.44 10.59
N GLU A 10 7.09 8.64 11.43
CA GLU A 10 8.00 9.78 11.33
C GLU A 10 8.91 9.64 10.10
N ALA A 11 9.39 8.44 9.82
CA ALA A 11 10.22 8.15 8.65
C ALA A 11 9.45 8.38 7.35
N LEU A 12 8.17 7.97 7.32
CA LEU A 12 7.24 8.24 6.22
C LEU A 12 7.02 9.75 6.04
N ALA A 13 6.79 10.49 7.12
CA ALA A 13 6.58 11.94 7.07
C ALA A 13 7.83 12.68 6.58
N GLU A 14 9.01 12.33 7.08
CA GLU A 14 10.29 12.88 6.62
C GLU A 14 10.56 12.56 5.14
N ALA A 15 10.25 11.33 4.71
CA ALA A 15 10.34 10.94 3.30
C ALA A 15 9.41 11.80 2.42
N ALA A 16 8.20 12.12 2.88
CA ALA A 16 7.28 12.96 2.13
C ALA A 16 7.83 14.39 1.91
N ILE A 17 8.49 14.95 2.93
CA ILE A 17 9.16 16.26 2.82
C ILE A 17 10.26 16.21 1.76
N GLN A 18 11.13 15.19 1.83
CA GLN A 18 12.23 15.00 0.90
C GLN A 18 11.74 14.66 -0.52
N ALA A 19 10.60 13.98 -0.63
CA ALA A 19 9.95 13.68 -1.90
C ALA A 19 9.30 14.91 -2.55
N GLY A 20 9.36 16.09 -1.92
CA GLY A 20 8.77 17.31 -2.46
C GLY A 20 7.26 17.33 -2.35
N CYS A 21 6.68 16.75 -1.30
CA CYS A 21 5.26 16.89 -1.01
C CYS A 21 4.92 18.36 -0.78
N ASP A 22 4.00 18.89 -1.59
CA ASP A 22 3.54 20.27 -1.56
C ASP A 22 2.42 20.47 -0.55
N ALA A 23 1.54 19.47 -0.40
CA ALA A 23 0.40 19.58 0.48
C ALA A 23 0.08 18.26 1.19
N TYR A 24 -0.25 18.37 2.48
CA TYR A 24 -0.82 17.29 3.28
C TYR A 24 -2.17 17.75 3.85
N PHE A 25 -3.18 16.90 3.70
CA PHE A 25 -4.49 17.09 4.31
C PHE A 25 -4.86 15.83 5.08
N GLY A 26 -5.17 15.93 6.37
CA GLY A 26 -5.50 14.75 7.16
C GLY A 26 -6.34 15.05 8.39
N TYR A 27 -6.95 13.99 8.91
CA TYR A 27 -7.71 14.02 10.17
C TYR A 27 -7.02 13.11 11.19
N PRO A 28 -6.89 13.51 12.48
CA PRO A 28 -6.21 12.70 13.48
C PRO A 28 -6.95 11.38 13.74
N ILE A 29 -6.25 10.26 13.53
CA ILE A 29 -6.73 8.93 13.88
C ILE A 29 -5.55 8.01 14.23
N THR A 30 -5.63 7.32 15.37
CA THR A 30 -4.63 6.33 15.78
C THR A 30 -4.64 5.12 14.84
N PRO A 31 -3.48 4.59 14.40
CA PRO A 31 -2.13 4.83 14.88
C PRO A 31 -1.27 5.71 13.95
N GLN A 32 -1.85 6.60 13.15
CA GLN A 32 -1.08 7.44 12.19
C GLN A 32 -0.91 8.91 12.59
N SER A 33 -1.49 9.35 13.71
CA SER A 33 -1.49 10.76 14.10
C SER A 33 -0.10 11.43 14.13
N GLU A 34 0.99 10.67 14.36
CA GLU A 34 2.34 11.24 14.31
C GLU A 34 2.76 11.74 12.91
N VAL A 35 2.14 11.24 11.83
CA VAL A 35 2.41 11.75 10.47
C VAL A 35 2.00 13.22 10.38
N LEU A 36 0.76 13.54 10.79
CA LEU A 36 0.26 14.92 10.81
C LEU A 36 1.09 15.79 11.76
N GLU A 37 1.40 15.30 12.97
CA GLU A 37 2.19 16.05 13.95
C GLU A 37 3.59 16.38 13.41
N TYR A 38 4.27 15.39 12.83
CA TYR A 38 5.60 15.55 12.26
C TYR A 38 5.58 16.53 11.09
N LEU A 39 4.66 16.37 10.14
CA LEU A 39 4.55 17.25 8.98
C LEU A 39 4.21 18.68 9.40
N ALA A 40 3.26 18.87 10.32
CA ALA A 40 2.89 20.19 10.80
C ALA A 40 4.07 20.95 11.42
N ARG A 41 4.98 20.23 12.09
CA ARG A 41 6.20 20.79 12.67
C ARG A 41 7.31 21.04 11.63
N GLU A 42 7.48 20.12 10.68
CA GLU A 42 8.67 20.09 9.82
C GLU A 42 8.45 20.71 8.43
N ILE A 43 7.32 20.47 7.74
CA ILE A 43 7.05 21.02 6.40
C ILE A 43 7.24 22.54 6.31
N PRO A 44 6.79 23.37 7.28
CA PRO A 44 6.91 24.83 7.18
C PRO A 44 8.36 25.31 6.99
N LYS A 45 9.34 24.54 7.48
CA LYS A 45 10.78 24.86 7.34
C LYS A 45 11.29 24.74 5.91
N TYR A 46 10.56 24.02 5.05
CA TYR A 46 10.88 23.78 3.64
C TYR A 46 10.03 24.64 2.69
N SER A 47 9.14 25.48 3.23
CA SER A 47 8.40 26.47 2.47
C SER A 47 9.30 27.65 2.12
N THR A 48 9.13 28.19 0.91
CA THR A 48 9.79 29.42 0.47
C THR A 48 8.74 30.50 0.18
N LYS A 49 9.17 31.75 -0.03
CA LYS A 49 8.26 32.84 -0.43
C LYS A 49 7.54 32.56 -1.76
N GLU A 50 8.19 31.79 -2.65
CA GLU A 50 7.68 31.48 -3.99
C GLU A 50 6.92 30.16 -4.04
N HIS A 51 7.17 29.26 -3.08
CA HIS A 51 6.59 27.92 -3.02
C HIS A 51 6.24 27.56 -1.58
N ILE A 52 4.97 27.77 -1.23
CA ILE A 52 4.44 27.45 0.10
C ILE A 52 3.98 25.99 0.10
N ARG A 53 4.52 25.20 1.03
CA ARG A 53 4.03 23.87 1.33
C ARG A 53 3.01 23.93 2.47
N VAL A 54 1.93 23.17 2.34
CA VAL A 54 0.75 23.26 3.22
C VAL A 54 0.58 21.98 4.01
N VAL A 55 0.32 22.11 5.31
CA VAL A 55 -0.19 21.03 6.15
C VAL A 55 -1.47 21.54 6.79
N LEU A 56 -2.56 20.82 6.62
CA LEU A 56 -3.84 21.20 7.19
C LEU A 56 -4.51 20.00 7.84
N GLN A 57 -4.86 20.18 9.11
CA GLN A 57 -5.76 19.29 9.81
C GLN A 57 -7.19 19.61 9.35
N ALA A 58 -7.81 18.70 8.62
CA ALA A 58 -9.19 18.86 8.17
C ALA A 58 -10.17 18.52 9.32
N GLU A 59 -11.45 18.76 9.10
CA GLU A 59 -12.53 18.43 10.03
C GLU A 59 -12.97 16.96 9.96
N SER A 60 -12.63 16.26 8.87
CA SER A 60 -12.91 14.83 8.66
C SER A 60 -12.04 14.24 7.55
N GLU A 61 -12.03 12.92 7.43
CA GLU A 61 -11.42 12.22 6.29
C GLU A 61 -12.11 12.53 4.96
N ILE A 62 -13.42 12.79 4.97
CA ILE A 62 -14.18 13.21 3.78
C ILE A 62 -13.65 14.57 3.28
N ALA A 63 -13.45 15.52 4.19
CA ALA A 63 -12.87 16.81 3.83
C ALA A 63 -11.42 16.66 3.35
N SER A 64 -10.62 15.84 4.06
CA SER A 64 -9.22 15.58 3.72
C SER A 64 -9.07 15.07 2.28
N ILE A 65 -9.81 14.03 1.88
CA ILE A 65 -9.68 13.45 0.54
C ILE A 65 -10.16 14.39 -0.57
N ASN A 66 -11.17 15.22 -0.30
CA ASN A 66 -11.64 16.23 -1.27
C ASN A 66 -10.65 17.40 -1.41
N MET A 67 -9.94 17.77 -0.33
CA MET A 67 -8.81 18.71 -0.42
C MET A 67 -7.66 18.12 -1.25
N VAL A 68 -7.36 16.82 -1.08
CA VAL A 68 -6.40 16.10 -1.93
C VAL A 68 -6.82 16.16 -3.41
N TYR A 69 -8.09 15.90 -3.73
CA TYR A 69 -8.61 16.02 -5.11
C TYR A 69 -8.35 17.41 -5.68
N GLY A 70 -8.68 18.48 -4.94
CA GLY A 70 -8.46 19.86 -5.39
C GLY A 70 -6.98 20.19 -5.61
N ALA A 71 -6.11 19.85 -4.66
CA ALA A 71 -4.69 20.14 -4.75
C ALA A 71 -4.00 19.33 -5.87
N ALA A 72 -4.35 18.05 -6.02
CA ALA A 72 -3.85 17.21 -7.12
C ALA A 72 -4.32 17.77 -8.47
N GLY A 73 -5.58 18.21 -8.59
CA GLY A 73 -6.13 18.85 -9.78
C GLY A 73 -5.40 20.15 -10.16
N ALA A 74 -4.92 20.89 -9.18
CA ALA A 74 -4.06 22.07 -9.37
C ALA A 74 -2.59 21.71 -9.70
N GLY A 75 -2.23 20.43 -9.77
CA GLY A 75 -0.92 19.95 -10.17
C GLY A 75 0.09 19.83 -9.03
N PHE A 76 -0.32 20.00 -7.77
CA PHE A 76 0.57 19.83 -6.62
C PHE A 76 0.80 18.35 -6.31
N ARG A 77 1.99 18.02 -5.80
CA ARG A 77 2.29 16.71 -5.25
C ARG A 77 1.69 16.65 -3.84
N VAL A 78 0.60 15.91 -3.68
CA VAL A 78 -0.23 15.94 -2.47
C VAL A 78 -0.41 14.54 -1.88
N MET A 79 -0.55 14.48 -0.56
CA MET A 79 -0.87 13.24 0.13
C MET A 79 -1.87 13.40 1.28
N THR A 80 -2.37 12.26 1.74
CA THR A 80 -3.11 12.12 3.00
C THR A 80 -2.71 10.83 3.70
N SER A 81 -2.92 10.76 5.01
CA SER A 81 -2.83 9.51 5.76
C SER A 81 -4.03 9.33 6.69
N SER A 82 -4.44 8.09 6.87
CA SER A 82 -5.54 7.70 7.75
C SER A 82 -5.37 6.24 8.19
N SER A 83 -6.37 5.70 8.86
CA SER A 83 -6.43 4.31 9.31
C SER A 83 -7.83 3.78 9.05
N SER A 84 -7.95 2.50 8.70
CA SER A 84 -9.17 1.70 8.50
C SER A 84 -10.49 2.49 8.39
N PRO A 85 -11.16 2.94 9.48
CA PRO A 85 -12.47 3.62 9.34
C PRO A 85 -12.38 4.92 8.54
N GLY A 86 -11.30 5.67 8.67
CA GLY A 86 -11.08 6.89 7.92
C GLY A 86 -10.87 6.63 6.43
N ILE A 87 -10.19 5.54 6.05
CA ILE A 87 -10.09 5.12 4.65
C ILE A 87 -11.46 4.69 4.11
N SER A 88 -12.33 4.10 4.94
CA SER A 88 -13.73 3.84 4.56
C SER A 88 -14.49 5.13 4.25
N LEU A 89 -14.30 6.19 5.05
CA LEU A 89 -14.89 7.51 4.79
C LEU A 89 -14.34 8.16 3.50
N MET A 90 -13.09 7.85 3.11
CA MET A 90 -12.48 8.39 1.90
C MET A 90 -12.88 7.70 0.60
N GLN A 91 -13.59 6.56 0.64
CA GLN A 91 -13.78 5.70 -0.54
C GLN A 91 -14.43 6.39 -1.74
N GLU A 92 -15.40 7.27 -1.54
CA GLU A 92 -15.99 8.06 -2.63
C GLU A 92 -14.94 8.98 -3.28
N GLY A 93 -14.18 9.71 -2.46
CA GLY A 93 -13.12 10.59 -2.94
C GLY A 93 -11.99 9.85 -3.64
N ILE A 94 -11.62 8.67 -3.16
CA ILE A 94 -10.61 7.81 -3.79
C ILE A 94 -11.06 7.40 -5.21
N SER A 95 -12.32 6.96 -5.36
CA SER A 95 -12.89 6.64 -6.67
C SER A 95 -12.88 7.86 -7.60
N TYR A 96 -13.27 9.05 -7.10
CA TYR A 96 -13.24 10.28 -7.91
C TYR A 96 -11.83 10.69 -8.34
N ILE A 97 -10.83 10.60 -7.46
CA ILE A 97 -9.43 10.89 -7.81
C ILE A 97 -8.93 9.92 -8.89
N ALA A 98 -9.25 8.63 -8.77
CA ALA A 98 -8.86 7.64 -9.77
C ALA A 98 -9.52 7.90 -11.14
N GLY A 99 -10.83 8.17 -11.16
CA GLY A 99 -11.57 8.52 -12.37
C GLY A 99 -11.12 9.84 -13.00
N ALA A 100 -10.74 10.83 -12.19
CA ALA A 100 -10.17 12.09 -12.70
C ALA A 100 -8.68 11.99 -13.08
N GLU A 101 -8.06 10.81 -12.93
CA GLU A 101 -6.64 10.54 -13.21
C GLU A 101 -5.71 11.51 -12.47
N LEU A 102 -5.95 11.69 -11.18
CA LEU A 102 -5.19 12.61 -10.34
C LEU A 102 -4.09 11.86 -9.56
N PRO A 103 -2.81 12.27 -9.66
CA PRO A 103 -1.73 11.66 -8.90
C PRO A 103 -1.76 12.14 -7.45
N CYS A 104 -1.80 11.20 -6.51
CA CYS A 104 -1.63 11.48 -5.08
C CYS A 104 -1.14 10.23 -4.34
N LEU A 105 -0.64 10.45 -3.12
CA LEU A 105 -0.28 9.38 -2.20
C LEU A 105 -1.32 9.28 -1.07
N ILE A 106 -1.81 8.08 -0.81
CA ILE A 106 -2.72 7.78 0.31
C ILE A 106 -2.02 6.77 1.20
N VAL A 107 -1.94 7.03 2.49
CA VAL A 107 -1.35 6.07 3.44
C VAL A 107 -2.44 5.52 4.34
N ASN A 108 -2.65 4.22 4.29
CA ASN A 108 -3.46 3.51 5.27
C ASN A 108 -2.53 2.82 6.27
N VAL A 109 -2.46 3.34 7.49
CA VAL A 109 -1.84 2.63 8.62
C VAL A 109 -2.96 1.88 9.33
N ASN A 110 -3.26 0.69 8.84
CA ASN A 110 -4.44 -0.05 9.26
C ASN A 110 -4.30 -0.60 10.69
N ARG A 111 -5.47 -0.83 11.29
CA ARG A 111 -5.60 -1.36 12.65
C ARG A 111 -6.70 -2.42 12.68
N ALA A 112 -6.78 -3.20 13.74
CA ALA A 112 -7.74 -4.29 13.79
C ALA A 112 -9.19 -3.80 13.91
N GLY A 113 -10.03 -4.17 12.92
CA GLY A 113 -11.49 -4.00 12.90
C GLY A 113 -12.26 -5.33 13.04
N PRO A 114 -13.56 -5.40 12.64
CA PRO A 114 -14.37 -4.37 11.98
C PRO A 114 -14.92 -3.29 12.95
N GLY A 115 -15.68 -2.33 12.42
CA GLY A 115 -16.24 -1.22 13.19
C GLY A 115 -15.15 -0.25 13.66
N LEU A 116 -15.30 0.31 14.87
CA LEU A 116 -14.23 1.13 15.47
C LEU A 116 -12.96 0.30 15.74
N GLY A 117 -13.15 -0.98 16.04
CA GLY A 117 -12.07 -1.92 16.27
C GLY A 117 -11.25 -1.60 17.53
N THR A 118 -9.95 -1.84 17.43
CA THR A 118 -8.93 -1.48 18.43
C THR A 118 -7.78 -0.73 17.76
N ILE A 119 -6.90 -0.13 18.56
CA ILE A 119 -5.70 0.56 18.06
C ILE A 119 -4.55 -0.40 17.74
N GLN A 120 -4.72 -1.68 18.06
CA GLN A 120 -3.72 -2.72 17.80
C GLN A 120 -3.58 -3.00 16.30
N PRO A 121 -2.43 -3.52 15.84
CA PRO A 121 -2.16 -3.79 14.42
C PRO A 121 -3.19 -4.73 13.80
N GLY A 122 -3.48 -4.58 12.50
CA GLY A 122 -4.35 -5.49 11.77
C GLY A 122 -3.98 -5.52 10.31
N GLN A 123 -4.53 -6.47 9.55
CA GLN A 123 -4.35 -6.55 8.10
C GLN A 123 -5.70 -6.66 7.38
N GLY A 124 -6.79 -6.26 8.06
CA GLY A 124 -8.17 -6.43 7.59
C GLY A 124 -8.62 -5.49 6.47
N ASP A 125 -7.75 -4.57 6.04
CA ASP A 125 -8.05 -3.60 4.99
C ASP A 125 -7.50 -4.03 3.61
N TYR A 126 -7.01 -5.25 3.48
CA TYR A 126 -6.42 -5.74 2.23
C TYR A 126 -7.39 -5.60 1.05
N PHE A 127 -8.64 -6.05 1.19
CA PHE A 127 -9.67 -5.87 0.15
C PHE A 127 -10.01 -4.41 -0.09
N GLN A 128 -10.13 -3.62 0.98
CA GLN A 128 -10.38 -2.18 0.85
C GLN A 128 -9.30 -1.50 -0.01
N ALA A 129 -8.04 -1.93 0.12
CA ALA A 129 -6.92 -1.39 -0.65
C ALA A 129 -6.84 -1.95 -2.09
N THR A 130 -7.06 -3.26 -2.28
CA THR A 130 -6.74 -3.98 -3.55
C THR A 130 -7.95 -4.25 -4.43
N LYS A 131 -9.10 -4.53 -3.82
CA LYS A 131 -10.38 -4.79 -4.49
C LYS A 131 -11.27 -3.54 -4.49
N GLY A 132 -10.99 -2.60 -3.60
CA GLY A 132 -11.64 -1.30 -3.48
C GLY A 132 -12.67 -1.25 -2.35
N GLY A 133 -13.42 -0.15 -2.35
CA GLY A 133 -14.51 0.13 -1.42
C GLY A 133 -15.37 1.30 -1.90
N GLY A 134 -14.84 2.12 -2.81
CA GLY A 134 -15.58 3.07 -3.63
C GLY A 134 -16.26 2.38 -4.82
N HIS A 135 -16.92 3.16 -5.66
CA HIS A 135 -17.65 2.66 -6.83
C HIS A 135 -16.79 2.69 -8.10
N GLY A 136 -17.13 1.82 -9.08
CA GLY A 136 -16.49 1.73 -10.38
C GLY A 136 -15.28 0.81 -10.42
N ASP A 137 -14.84 0.44 -11.63
CA ASP A 137 -13.73 -0.50 -11.88
C ASP A 137 -12.34 0.15 -11.70
N TYR A 138 -12.19 1.02 -10.71
CA TYR A 138 -10.93 1.70 -10.44
C TYR A 138 -9.92 0.77 -9.77
N LYS A 139 -8.64 1.07 -9.96
CA LYS A 139 -7.53 0.41 -9.28
C LYS A 139 -6.54 1.44 -8.74
N LEU A 140 -5.99 1.14 -7.56
CA LEU A 140 -4.89 1.88 -6.96
C LEU A 140 -3.64 1.02 -7.05
N ILE A 141 -2.45 1.62 -7.21
CA ILE A 141 -1.22 0.89 -6.94
C ILE A 141 -1.11 0.76 -5.42
N VAL A 142 -0.91 -0.44 -4.89
CA VAL A 142 -0.87 -0.69 -3.44
C VAL A 142 0.50 -1.25 -3.06
N LEU A 143 1.28 -0.48 -2.30
CA LEU A 143 2.59 -0.85 -1.78
C LEU A 143 2.47 -1.29 -0.31
N ALA A 144 3.11 -2.40 0.05
CA ALA A 144 3.03 -2.98 1.39
C ALA A 144 4.42 -3.04 2.06
N PRO A 145 4.80 -2.01 2.84
CA PRO A 145 6.08 -1.99 3.52
C PRO A 145 6.12 -3.03 4.64
N SER A 146 7.28 -3.64 4.84
CA SER A 146 7.59 -4.61 5.90
C SER A 146 8.56 -4.07 6.96
N SER A 147 9.09 -2.86 6.77
CA SER A 147 10.04 -2.21 7.67
C SER A 147 9.84 -0.70 7.70
N VAL A 148 10.47 -0.03 8.67
CA VAL A 148 10.48 1.44 8.76
C VAL A 148 11.25 2.04 7.56
N GLN A 149 12.30 1.36 7.08
CA GLN A 149 13.02 1.79 5.88
C GLN A 149 12.10 1.74 4.64
N GLU A 150 11.36 0.64 4.45
CA GLU A 150 10.41 0.54 3.33
C GLU A 150 9.25 1.54 3.46
N MET A 151 8.81 1.86 4.68
CA MET A 151 7.83 2.95 4.91
C MET A 151 8.29 4.28 4.33
N ALA A 152 9.58 4.62 4.48
CA ALA A 152 10.16 5.81 3.88
C ALA A 152 10.37 5.65 2.36
N ASP A 153 10.97 4.54 1.93
CA ASP A 153 11.32 4.31 0.53
C ASP A 153 10.08 4.29 -0.38
N PHE A 154 8.96 3.74 0.11
CA PHE A 154 7.72 3.64 -0.64
C PHE A 154 6.99 4.98 -0.78
N VAL A 155 7.36 6.01 -0.02
CA VAL A 155 6.87 7.38 -0.29
C VAL A 155 7.49 7.93 -1.56
N PHE A 156 8.80 7.78 -1.73
CA PHE A 156 9.49 8.21 -2.95
C PHE A 156 8.97 7.45 -4.16
N LEU A 157 8.96 6.12 -4.07
CA LEU A 157 8.41 5.26 -5.12
C LEU A 157 6.94 5.58 -5.39
N GLY A 158 6.13 5.76 -4.34
CA GLY A 158 4.70 6.02 -4.47
C GLY A 158 4.41 7.32 -5.21
N PHE A 159 5.13 8.39 -4.92
CA PHE A 159 4.98 9.64 -5.68
C PHE A 159 5.44 9.51 -7.14
N ASP A 160 6.55 8.81 -7.39
CA ASP A 160 7.03 8.59 -8.76
C ASP A 160 6.05 7.76 -9.58
N LEU A 161 5.47 6.71 -8.99
CA LEU A 161 4.42 5.90 -9.63
C LEU A 161 3.13 6.70 -9.83
N ALA A 162 2.74 7.51 -8.84
CA ALA A 162 1.55 8.36 -8.95
C ALA A 162 1.68 9.32 -10.14
N ASP A 163 2.79 10.04 -10.22
CA ASP A 163 3.05 11.00 -11.30
C ASP A 163 3.22 10.28 -12.66
N LYS A 164 3.91 9.14 -12.71
CA LYS A 164 4.11 8.35 -13.94
C LYS A 164 2.80 7.90 -14.56
N TYR A 165 1.90 7.33 -13.76
CA TYR A 165 0.65 6.76 -14.27
C TYR A 165 -0.55 7.69 -14.17
N ARG A 166 -0.42 8.86 -13.54
CA ARG A 166 -1.58 9.71 -13.17
C ARG A 166 -2.66 8.87 -12.48
N ASN A 167 -2.23 8.17 -11.43
CA ASN A 167 -3.06 7.27 -10.66
C ASN A 167 -2.78 7.45 -9.17
N PRO A 168 -3.77 7.26 -8.28
CA PRO A 168 -3.48 7.23 -6.86
C PRO A 168 -2.62 6.01 -6.51
N VAL A 169 -1.73 6.20 -5.53
CA VAL A 169 -0.96 5.12 -4.91
C VAL A 169 -1.31 5.04 -3.43
N MET A 170 -1.57 3.84 -2.95
CA MET A 170 -1.79 3.55 -1.55
C MET A 170 -0.56 2.86 -0.95
N ILE A 171 -0.08 3.37 0.18
CA ILE A 171 0.82 2.61 1.06
C ILE A 171 -0.05 1.95 2.13
N LEU A 172 -0.12 0.63 2.12
CA LEU A 172 -0.85 -0.16 3.11
C LEU A 172 0.14 -0.71 4.15
N SER A 173 0.29 0.03 5.24
CA SER A 173 1.06 -0.37 6.42
C SER A 173 0.12 -0.80 7.55
N ASP A 174 0.68 -1.33 8.63
CA ASP A 174 -0.04 -1.62 9.87
C ASP A 174 0.48 -0.81 11.06
N GLY A 175 -0.32 -0.79 12.13
CA GLY A 175 0.00 -0.08 13.36
C GLY A 175 1.32 -0.50 14.03
N ALA A 176 1.82 -1.72 13.82
CA ALA A 176 3.11 -2.12 14.37
C ALA A 176 4.24 -1.45 13.60
N ILE A 177 4.21 -1.52 12.28
CA ILE A 177 5.22 -0.90 11.41
C ILE A 177 5.22 0.62 11.57
N GLY A 178 4.04 1.25 11.69
CA GLY A 178 3.93 2.69 11.92
C GLY A 178 4.58 3.15 13.25
N GLN A 179 4.47 2.33 14.30
CA GLN A 179 4.91 2.70 15.66
C GLN A 179 6.30 2.20 16.04
N MET A 180 6.79 1.12 15.43
CA MET A 180 8.11 0.57 15.73
C MET A 180 9.22 1.55 15.32
N MET A 181 10.34 1.48 16.04
CA MET A 181 11.53 2.29 15.75
C MET A 181 12.64 1.43 15.16
N GLU A 182 13.17 1.84 14.01
CA GLU A 182 14.30 1.18 13.38
C GLU A 182 15.28 2.21 12.81
N LYS A 183 16.45 1.73 12.40
CA LYS A 183 17.43 2.55 11.69
C LYS A 183 16.92 2.83 10.29
N VAL A 184 16.85 4.10 9.92
CA VAL A 184 16.48 4.59 8.59
C VAL A 184 17.62 5.40 8.03
N THR A 185 17.95 5.17 6.76
CA THR A 185 18.93 5.97 6.03
C THR A 185 18.23 6.59 4.83
N PHE A 186 18.27 7.92 4.75
CA PHE A 186 17.76 8.65 3.59
C PHE A 186 18.88 8.85 2.57
N GLY A 187 18.65 8.29 1.38
CA GLY A 187 19.49 8.58 0.21
C GLY A 187 19.25 9.99 -0.33
N LYS A 188 20.09 10.42 -1.28
CA LYS A 188 19.75 11.61 -2.08
C LYS A 188 18.60 11.24 -3.00
N TYR A 189 17.44 11.86 -2.81
CA TYR A 189 16.33 11.76 -3.73
C TYR A 189 16.24 13.03 -4.59
N ASN A 190 16.17 12.84 -5.91
CA ASN A 190 15.97 13.94 -6.85
C ASN A 190 14.50 13.93 -7.26
N VAL A 191 13.76 14.95 -6.83
CA VAL A 191 12.34 15.09 -7.19
C VAL A 191 12.20 15.13 -8.72
N HIS A 192 11.52 14.13 -9.27
CA HIS A 192 11.23 14.06 -10.69
C HIS A 192 10.18 15.12 -11.05
N LYS A 193 10.58 16.10 -11.87
CA LYS A 193 9.65 17.12 -12.39
C LYS A 193 8.91 16.55 -13.60
N THR A 194 7.66 16.17 -13.38
CA THR A 194 6.76 15.74 -14.46
C THR A 194 5.96 16.94 -14.97
N GLU A 195 5.87 17.10 -16.28
CA GLU A 195 4.99 18.12 -16.87
C GLU A 195 3.52 17.76 -16.60
N LYS A 196 2.73 18.76 -16.19
CA LYS A 196 1.31 18.57 -15.83
C LYS A 196 0.41 19.44 -16.72
N PRO A 197 0.37 19.18 -18.06
CA PRO A 197 -0.41 20.00 -18.98
C PRO A 197 -1.91 19.95 -18.70
N TRP A 198 -2.38 18.94 -17.97
CA TRP A 198 -3.76 18.72 -17.52
C TRP A 198 -4.14 19.54 -16.27
N ALA A 199 -3.19 20.06 -15.51
CA ALA A 199 -3.48 20.74 -14.24
C ALA A 199 -4.23 22.07 -14.43
N THR A 200 -5.10 22.41 -13.49
CA THR A 200 -5.92 23.62 -13.50
C THR A 200 -5.21 24.81 -12.87
N THR A 201 -4.11 25.24 -13.49
CA THR A 201 -3.23 26.35 -13.03
C THR A 201 -3.54 27.69 -13.70
N GLY A 202 -4.79 27.92 -14.10
CA GLY A 202 -5.21 29.06 -14.93
C GLY A 202 -5.06 28.83 -16.43
N LYS A 203 -5.71 29.69 -17.24
CA LYS A 203 -5.72 29.62 -18.71
C LYS A 203 -4.78 30.69 -19.30
N PRO A 204 -3.53 30.34 -19.67
CA PRO A 204 -2.70 31.23 -20.47
C PRO A 204 -3.18 31.26 -21.93
N GLU A 205 -2.71 32.23 -22.72
CA GLU A 205 -3.08 32.34 -24.15
C GLU A 205 -2.63 31.13 -24.98
N SER A 206 -1.58 30.43 -24.55
CA SER A 206 -0.97 29.30 -25.25
C SER A 206 -1.74 27.97 -25.16
N ARG A 207 -2.78 27.86 -24.31
CA ARG A 207 -3.57 26.62 -24.20
C ARG A 207 -5.06 26.86 -23.92
N GLY A 208 -5.85 25.83 -24.19
CA GLY A 208 -7.27 25.77 -23.82
C GLY A 208 -7.50 25.71 -22.30
N ARG A 209 -8.78 25.72 -21.90
CA ARG A 209 -9.16 25.49 -20.50
C ARG A 209 -9.05 24.01 -20.16
N ASN A 210 -8.46 23.69 -19.02
CA ASN A 210 -8.47 22.35 -18.47
C ASN A 210 -9.67 22.16 -17.56
N TYR A 211 -10.22 20.94 -17.57
CA TYR A 211 -11.31 20.52 -16.72
C TYR A 211 -10.88 19.22 -16.04
N ILE A 212 -11.00 19.18 -14.71
CA ILE A 212 -10.80 17.97 -13.93
C ILE A 212 -12.17 17.46 -13.56
N THR A 213 -12.54 16.30 -14.10
CA THR A 213 -13.85 15.72 -13.89
C THR A 213 -13.77 14.20 -13.97
N SER A 214 -14.57 13.55 -13.13
CA SER A 214 -14.90 12.13 -13.20
C SER A 214 -16.30 11.89 -13.77
N LEU A 215 -16.99 12.95 -14.24
CA LEU A 215 -18.36 12.90 -14.71
C LEU A 215 -18.42 12.85 -16.24
N HIS A 216 -18.93 11.74 -16.78
CA HIS A 216 -19.22 11.57 -18.19
C HIS A 216 -20.70 11.18 -18.38
N ILE A 217 -21.55 12.17 -18.67
CA ILE A 217 -23.01 11.97 -18.78
C ILE A 217 -23.39 11.06 -19.96
N GLN A 218 -22.66 11.16 -21.07
CA GLN A 218 -22.89 10.33 -22.25
C GLN A 218 -22.24 8.97 -22.05
N PRO A 219 -23.00 7.85 -22.10
CA PRO A 219 -22.46 6.51 -21.89
C PRO A 219 -21.27 6.18 -22.78
N GLU A 220 -21.29 6.62 -24.05
CA GLU A 220 -20.22 6.38 -25.02
C GLU A 220 -18.92 7.08 -24.62
N LYS A 221 -19.02 8.26 -23.99
CA LYS A 221 -17.85 8.97 -23.46
C LYS A 221 -17.28 8.29 -22.23
N LEU A 222 -18.15 7.80 -21.35
CA LEU A 222 -17.74 7.08 -20.16
C LEU A 222 -17.07 5.74 -20.53
N GLU A 223 -17.61 5.03 -21.52
CA GLU A 223 -17.04 3.78 -22.01
C GLU A 223 -15.61 3.98 -22.54
N VAL A 224 -15.39 4.99 -23.38
CA VAL A 224 -14.04 5.34 -23.88
C VAL A 224 -13.09 5.66 -22.72
N HIS A 225 -13.55 6.40 -21.71
CA HIS A 225 -12.75 6.70 -20.54
C HIS A 225 -12.40 5.44 -19.72
N ASN A 226 -13.39 4.56 -19.48
CA ASN A 226 -13.18 3.31 -18.75
C ASN A 226 -12.20 2.38 -19.48
N LEU A 227 -12.33 2.24 -20.81
CA LEU A 227 -11.37 1.47 -21.62
C LEU A 227 -9.95 2.03 -21.51
N LYS A 228 -9.79 3.35 -21.51
CA LYS A 228 -8.49 4.00 -21.28
C LYS A 228 -7.94 3.65 -19.89
N LEU A 229 -8.75 3.70 -18.83
CA LEU A 229 -8.32 3.34 -17.47
C LEU A 229 -7.90 1.87 -17.40
N ILE A 230 -8.66 0.96 -18.03
CA ILE A 230 -8.33 -0.47 -18.10
C ILE A 230 -6.97 -0.69 -18.76
N GLU A 231 -6.69 -0.03 -19.89
CA GLU A 231 -5.37 -0.14 -20.54
C GLU A 231 -4.24 0.40 -19.66
N LYS A 232 -4.47 1.52 -18.95
CA LYS A 232 -3.52 2.02 -17.94
C LYS A 232 -3.27 1.00 -16.83
N TYR A 233 -4.31 0.33 -16.34
CA TYR A 233 -4.17 -0.68 -15.29
C TYR A 233 -3.42 -1.93 -15.77
N LYS A 234 -3.64 -2.37 -17.01
CA LYS A 234 -2.85 -3.45 -17.63
C LYS A 234 -1.37 -3.07 -17.76
N GLU A 235 -1.06 -1.82 -18.10
CA GLU A 235 0.31 -1.33 -18.15
C GLU A 235 0.97 -1.36 -16.77
N ILE A 236 0.25 -0.92 -15.73
CA ILE A 236 0.68 -1.02 -14.33
C ILE A 236 0.93 -2.49 -13.95
N GLU A 237 0.01 -3.40 -14.25
CA GLU A 237 0.14 -4.84 -13.97
C GLU A 237 1.34 -5.48 -14.65
N LYS A 238 1.72 -4.99 -15.84
CA LYS A 238 2.89 -5.48 -16.55
C LYS A 238 4.20 -4.99 -15.94
N ASN A 239 4.24 -3.72 -15.50
CA ASN A 239 5.49 -3.03 -15.21
C ASN A 239 5.80 -2.87 -13.72
N GLU A 240 4.78 -2.96 -12.86
CA GLU A 240 4.88 -2.52 -11.47
C GLU A 240 4.68 -3.64 -10.45
N VAL A 241 4.75 -4.90 -10.89
CA VAL A 241 4.75 -6.08 -10.00
C VAL A 241 6.07 -6.15 -9.25
N ARG A 242 6.01 -6.18 -7.92
CA ARG A 242 7.17 -6.28 -7.03
C ARG A 242 6.92 -7.33 -5.96
N TYR A 243 7.93 -8.11 -5.68
CA TYR A 243 7.91 -9.13 -4.65
C TYR A 243 9.34 -9.44 -4.19
N GLU A 244 9.43 -10.15 -3.07
CA GLU A 244 10.67 -10.69 -2.53
C GLU A 244 10.51 -12.21 -2.34
N GLU A 245 11.54 -12.95 -2.73
CA GLU A 245 11.65 -14.40 -2.55
C GLU A 245 12.78 -14.68 -1.57
N ILE A 246 12.49 -15.49 -0.55
CA ILE A 246 13.47 -15.87 0.47
C ILE A 246 13.50 -17.39 0.56
N MET A 247 14.65 -17.99 0.23
CA MET A 247 14.88 -19.44 0.31
C MET A 247 13.80 -20.24 -0.44
N THR A 248 13.43 -19.82 -1.65
CA THR A 248 12.36 -20.45 -2.45
C THR A 248 12.87 -21.42 -3.50
N GLU A 249 14.18 -21.40 -3.77
CA GLU A 249 14.82 -22.13 -4.87
C GLU A 249 14.71 -23.65 -4.74
N ASP A 250 14.77 -24.16 -3.51
CA ASP A 250 14.60 -25.57 -3.15
C ASP A 250 13.39 -25.82 -2.24
N ALA A 251 12.51 -24.82 -2.06
CA ALA A 251 11.40 -24.90 -1.12
C ALA A 251 10.31 -25.86 -1.61
N GLU A 252 9.88 -26.75 -0.72
CA GLU A 252 8.70 -27.59 -0.91
C GLU A 252 7.46 -26.96 -0.26
N TYR A 253 7.65 -26.10 0.74
CA TYR A 253 6.57 -25.41 1.46
C TYR A 253 6.82 -23.91 1.41
N ILE A 254 5.83 -23.12 1.00
CA ILE A 254 6.00 -21.69 0.80
C ILE A 254 5.07 -20.92 1.73
N PHE A 255 5.64 -20.11 2.62
CA PHE A 255 4.87 -19.09 3.34
C PHE A 255 4.59 -17.90 2.43
N VAL A 256 3.36 -17.40 2.41
CA VAL A 256 3.03 -16.15 1.72
C VAL A 256 2.46 -15.15 2.72
N ALA A 257 3.10 -13.99 2.83
CA ALA A 257 2.70 -12.94 3.75
C ALA A 257 3.20 -11.57 3.28
N TYR A 258 2.56 -10.50 3.72
CA TYR A 258 2.99 -9.12 3.49
C TYR A 258 3.09 -8.35 4.81
N GLY A 259 3.70 -7.16 4.78
CA GLY A 259 3.77 -6.27 5.94
C GLY A 259 4.46 -6.93 7.15
N LEU A 260 3.92 -6.71 8.35
CA LEU A 260 4.45 -7.30 9.58
C LEU A 260 4.49 -8.83 9.52
N SER A 261 3.45 -9.46 8.97
CA SER A 261 3.34 -10.92 8.84
C SER A 261 4.48 -11.52 8.03
N ALA A 262 5.01 -10.81 7.03
CA ALA A 262 6.17 -11.28 6.27
C ALA A 262 7.44 -11.40 7.14
N ARG A 263 7.65 -10.49 8.08
CA ARG A 263 8.80 -10.57 9.00
C ARG A 263 8.74 -11.82 9.88
N ILE A 264 7.52 -12.16 10.33
CA ILE A 264 7.26 -13.31 11.18
C ILE A 264 7.43 -14.60 10.36
N CYS A 265 6.89 -14.63 9.14
CA CYS A 265 7.05 -15.76 8.21
C CYS A 265 8.51 -15.99 7.79
N HIS A 266 9.31 -14.93 7.64
CA HIS A 266 10.74 -15.09 7.36
C HIS A 266 11.42 -15.85 8.51
N LYS A 267 11.15 -15.47 9.76
CA LYS A 267 11.67 -16.23 10.92
C LYS A 267 11.10 -17.64 10.99
N ALA A 268 9.83 -17.84 10.67
CA ALA A 268 9.21 -19.17 10.62
C ALA A 268 9.88 -20.06 9.56
N ALA A 269 10.25 -19.52 8.39
CA ALA A 269 10.96 -20.26 7.35
C ALA A 269 12.34 -20.73 7.82
N ILE A 270 13.08 -19.89 8.54
CA ILE A 270 14.37 -20.25 9.13
C ILE A 270 14.20 -21.38 10.14
N ILE A 271 13.27 -21.25 11.08
CA ILE A 271 13.00 -22.28 12.11
C ILE A 271 12.56 -23.60 11.47
N ALA A 272 11.70 -23.56 10.46
CA ALA A 272 11.27 -24.75 9.74
C ALA A 272 12.46 -25.45 9.05
N ARG A 273 13.39 -24.69 8.44
CA ARG A 273 14.62 -25.25 7.85
C ARG A 273 15.56 -25.85 8.88
N GLU A 274 15.72 -25.24 10.05
CA GLU A 274 16.48 -25.81 11.17
C GLU A 274 15.93 -27.18 11.61
N LYS A 275 14.62 -27.39 11.46
CA LYS A 275 13.94 -28.67 11.69
C LYS A 275 13.96 -29.63 10.48
N GLY A 276 14.66 -29.29 9.40
CA GLY A 276 14.77 -30.12 8.20
C GLY A 276 13.60 -30.00 7.21
N ILE A 277 12.70 -29.03 7.40
CA ILE A 277 11.60 -28.75 6.46
C ILE A 277 12.09 -27.71 5.44
N LYS A 278 12.03 -28.04 4.15
CA LYS A 278 12.41 -27.12 3.06
C LYS A 278 11.36 -26.01 2.88
N ALA A 279 11.33 -25.06 3.81
CA ALA A 279 10.41 -23.94 3.80
C ALA A 279 11.05 -22.69 3.17
N GLY A 280 10.31 -22.02 2.29
CA GLY A 280 10.63 -20.70 1.74
C GLY A 280 9.57 -19.67 2.11
N MET A 281 9.81 -18.43 1.75
CA MET A 281 8.82 -17.35 1.87
C MET A 281 8.74 -16.53 0.60
N PHE A 282 7.52 -16.22 0.20
CA PHE A 282 7.19 -15.28 -0.85
C PHE A 282 6.47 -14.06 -0.25
N ARG A 283 7.01 -12.85 -0.45
CA ARG A 283 6.41 -11.60 0.01
C ARG A 283 5.98 -10.74 -1.16
N PRO A 284 4.67 -10.55 -1.37
CA PRO A 284 4.18 -9.48 -2.24
C PRO A 284 4.59 -8.11 -1.68
N VAL A 285 5.33 -7.33 -2.46
CA VAL A 285 5.66 -5.93 -2.15
C VAL A 285 4.59 -5.01 -2.73
N THR A 286 4.09 -5.34 -3.92
CA THR A 286 2.86 -4.77 -4.46
C THR A 286 1.70 -5.71 -4.19
N LEU A 287 0.65 -5.20 -3.54
CA LEU A 287 -0.60 -5.92 -3.33
C LEU A 287 -1.57 -5.71 -4.51
N PHE A 288 -1.47 -4.55 -5.16
CA PHE A 288 -1.88 -4.36 -6.54
C PHE A 288 -0.78 -3.55 -7.25
N PRO A 289 -0.31 -3.98 -8.42
CA PRO A 289 -0.63 -5.25 -9.06
C PRO A 289 -0.07 -6.45 -8.27
N PHE A 290 -0.86 -7.53 -8.16
CA PHE A 290 -0.49 -8.71 -7.38
C PHE A 290 0.46 -9.62 -8.19
N PRO A 291 1.50 -10.24 -7.59
CA PRO A 291 2.49 -11.06 -8.29
C PRO A 291 1.99 -12.47 -8.65
N SER A 292 0.81 -12.57 -9.28
CA SER A 292 0.13 -13.84 -9.55
C SER A 292 0.95 -14.78 -10.43
N LYS A 293 1.64 -14.24 -11.45
CA LYS A 293 2.46 -15.03 -12.37
C LYS A 293 3.55 -15.81 -11.64
N ARG A 294 4.29 -15.13 -10.75
CA ARG A 294 5.41 -15.77 -10.04
C ARG A 294 4.94 -16.81 -9.03
N LEU A 295 3.85 -16.53 -8.30
CA LEU A 295 3.22 -17.52 -7.42
C LEU A 295 2.76 -18.76 -8.20
N ASN A 296 2.23 -18.58 -9.41
CA ASN A 296 1.82 -19.69 -10.27
C ASN A 296 2.99 -20.57 -10.75
N GLU A 297 4.16 -19.97 -11.00
CA GLU A 297 5.40 -20.70 -11.33
C GLU A 297 5.93 -21.48 -10.12
N LEU A 298 5.95 -20.87 -8.93
CA LEU A 298 6.34 -21.56 -7.69
C LEU A 298 5.42 -22.74 -7.34
N ALA A 299 4.15 -22.65 -7.72
CA ALA A 299 3.18 -23.73 -7.54
C ALA A 299 3.47 -24.98 -8.39
N GLU A 300 4.42 -24.93 -9.33
CA GLU A 300 4.83 -26.11 -10.10
C GLU A 300 5.73 -27.05 -9.31
N THR A 301 6.46 -26.54 -8.31
CA THR A 301 7.44 -27.31 -7.52
C THR A 301 7.06 -27.42 -6.05
N ALA A 302 6.36 -26.44 -5.49
CA ALA A 302 5.93 -26.48 -4.11
C ALA A 302 4.76 -27.45 -3.90
N LYS A 303 4.74 -28.09 -2.73
CA LYS A 303 3.70 -29.03 -2.27
C LYS A 303 2.55 -28.31 -1.58
N LEU A 304 2.82 -27.17 -0.95
CA LEU A 304 1.85 -26.42 -0.16
C LEU A 304 2.23 -24.96 -0.03
N PHE A 305 1.22 -24.09 -0.09
CA PHE A 305 1.34 -22.68 0.27
C PHE A 305 0.62 -22.46 1.60
N LEU A 306 1.24 -21.79 2.56
CA LEU A 306 0.60 -21.36 3.79
C LEU A 306 0.62 -19.83 3.87
N THR A 307 -0.54 -19.22 3.75
CA THR A 307 -0.68 -17.78 3.87
C THR A 307 -0.86 -17.39 5.33
N ALA A 308 -0.10 -16.40 5.80
CA ALA A 308 -0.22 -15.87 7.17
C ALA A 308 -0.66 -14.39 7.14
N GLU A 309 -1.75 -14.08 7.85
CA GLU A 309 -2.35 -12.74 7.85
C GLU A 309 -2.85 -12.32 9.25
N LEU A 310 -2.84 -11.02 9.53
CA LEU A 310 -3.50 -10.42 10.71
C LEU A 310 -4.96 -10.05 10.44
N ASN A 311 -5.69 -10.96 9.79
CA ASN A 311 -7.10 -10.84 9.44
C ASN A 311 -7.72 -12.25 9.32
N SER A 312 -8.95 -12.35 8.81
CA SER A 312 -9.70 -13.61 8.65
C SER A 312 -9.46 -14.34 7.32
N GLY A 313 -8.47 -13.91 6.54
CA GLY A 313 -8.13 -14.42 5.23
C GLY A 313 -8.65 -13.50 4.13
N GLN A 314 -7.81 -12.59 3.65
CA GLN A 314 -8.14 -11.73 2.51
C GLN A 314 -7.14 -11.94 1.37
N MET A 315 -5.85 -11.79 1.62
CA MET A 315 -4.81 -12.04 0.62
C MET A 315 -4.80 -13.51 0.16
N VAL A 316 -5.15 -14.44 1.04
CA VAL A 316 -5.25 -15.87 0.70
C VAL A 316 -6.15 -16.15 -0.51
N GLU A 317 -7.17 -15.33 -0.75
CA GLU A 317 -7.99 -15.44 -1.96
C GLU A 317 -7.18 -15.18 -3.22
N ASP A 318 -6.37 -14.13 -3.23
CA ASP A 318 -5.55 -13.77 -4.38
C ASP A 318 -4.41 -14.78 -4.59
N VAL A 319 -3.88 -15.37 -3.50
CA VAL A 319 -2.93 -16.50 -3.60
C VAL A 319 -3.61 -17.74 -4.21
N ARG A 320 -4.82 -18.09 -3.77
CA ARG A 320 -5.60 -19.21 -4.34
C ARG A 320 -5.88 -19.00 -5.83
N LEU A 321 -6.28 -17.79 -6.20
CA LEU A 321 -6.49 -17.41 -7.60
C LEU A 321 -5.18 -17.48 -8.41
N ALA A 322 -4.07 -17.00 -7.84
CA ALA A 322 -2.77 -17.02 -8.50
C ALA A 322 -2.27 -18.44 -8.77
N VAL A 323 -2.38 -19.37 -7.81
CA VAL A 323 -1.96 -20.76 -8.03
C VAL A 323 -2.93 -21.55 -8.89
N ASN A 324 -4.18 -21.06 -9.05
CA ASN A 324 -5.21 -21.64 -9.92
C ASN A 324 -5.41 -23.16 -9.70
N GLY A 325 -5.44 -23.57 -8.43
CA GLY A 325 -5.66 -24.97 -8.04
C GLY A 325 -4.50 -25.93 -8.30
N LYS A 326 -3.32 -25.47 -8.77
CA LYS A 326 -2.13 -26.33 -8.96
C LYS A 326 -1.64 -26.97 -7.67
N VAL A 327 -1.81 -26.28 -6.55
CA VAL A 327 -1.30 -26.66 -5.23
C VAL A 327 -2.27 -26.21 -4.14
N ASN A 328 -2.31 -26.91 -3.02
CA ASN A 328 -3.12 -26.52 -1.87
C ASN A 328 -2.63 -25.19 -1.27
N VAL A 329 -3.58 -24.32 -0.94
CA VAL A 329 -3.32 -23.03 -0.26
C VAL A 329 -4.07 -22.99 1.06
N GLU A 330 -3.30 -23.16 2.13
CA GLU A 330 -3.75 -23.16 3.51
C GLU A 330 -3.62 -21.77 4.14
N PHE A 331 -4.36 -21.57 5.23
CA PHE A 331 -4.47 -20.28 5.89
C PHE A 331 -4.13 -20.36 7.38
N TYR A 332 -3.42 -19.36 7.86
CA TYR A 332 -3.22 -19.09 9.28
C TYR A 332 -3.46 -17.60 9.58
N GLY A 333 -4.56 -17.31 10.28
CA GLY A 333 -4.99 -15.95 10.60
C GLY A 333 -4.97 -15.64 12.08
N ARG A 334 -4.63 -14.40 12.44
CA ARG A 334 -4.86 -13.85 13.78
C ARG A 334 -5.69 -12.57 13.70
N LEU A 335 -6.59 -12.39 14.66
CA LEU A 335 -7.59 -11.33 14.67
C LEU A 335 -7.39 -10.39 15.86
N GLY A 336 -8.03 -9.21 15.80
CA GLY A 336 -8.22 -8.34 16.96
C GLY A 336 -6.96 -7.69 17.52
N GLY A 337 -5.86 -7.64 16.76
CA GLY A 337 -4.58 -7.12 17.25
C GLY A 337 -3.55 -8.15 17.64
N MET A 338 -3.91 -9.44 17.64
CA MET A 338 -3.01 -10.50 18.03
C MET A 338 -1.96 -10.74 16.94
N VAL A 339 -0.69 -10.67 17.29
CA VAL A 339 0.44 -10.97 16.41
C VAL A 339 0.95 -12.38 16.75
N PRO A 340 1.04 -13.30 15.78
CA PRO A 340 1.55 -14.64 16.06
C PRO A 340 3.06 -14.63 16.29
N ASN A 341 3.57 -15.57 17.07
CA ASN A 341 5.00 -15.87 17.06
C ASN A 341 5.35 -16.80 15.87
N PRO A 342 6.62 -16.83 15.44
CA PRO A 342 7.06 -17.69 14.34
C PRO A 342 6.78 -19.18 14.58
N GLU A 343 6.92 -19.67 15.81
CA GLU A 343 6.73 -21.08 16.18
C GLU A 343 5.28 -21.53 15.98
N GLU A 344 4.28 -20.67 16.23
CA GLU A 344 2.87 -20.94 15.96
C GLU A 344 2.62 -21.24 14.47
N ILE A 345 3.29 -20.50 13.58
CA ILE A 345 3.20 -20.69 12.12
C ILE A 345 3.90 -22.00 11.72
N VAL A 346 5.08 -22.28 12.28
CA VAL A 346 5.79 -23.55 12.02
C VAL A 346 4.97 -24.75 12.50
N ASN A 347 4.41 -24.69 13.71
CA ASN A 347 3.57 -25.75 14.25
C ASN A 347 2.32 -25.97 13.38
N LYS A 348 1.72 -24.91 12.83
CA LYS A 348 0.62 -25.03 11.87
C LYS A 348 1.08 -25.77 10.61
N LEU A 349 2.24 -25.44 10.07
CA LEU A 349 2.81 -26.14 8.91
C LEU A 349 3.08 -27.62 9.20
N GLU A 350 3.74 -27.96 10.31
CA GLU A 350 4.02 -29.35 10.71
C GLU A 350 2.75 -30.20 10.83
N ASN A 351 1.69 -29.62 11.39
CA ASN A 351 0.39 -30.28 11.48
C ASN A 351 -0.26 -30.52 10.11
N LEU A 352 -0.05 -29.64 9.14
CA LEU A 352 -0.54 -29.81 7.77
C LEU A 352 0.23 -30.92 7.05
N ILE A 353 1.58 -30.91 7.16
CA ILE A 353 2.45 -31.95 6.60
C ILE A 353 2.09 -33.33 7.16
N SER A 354 1.85 -33.40 8.47
CA SER A 354 1.51 -34.66 9.13
C SER A 354 0.16 -35.22 8.65
N LYS A 355 -0.80 -34.37 8.29
CA LYS A 355 -2.10 -34.81 7.76
C LYS A 355 -2.00 -35.32 6.32
N GLU A 356 -1.21 -34.65 5.47
CA GLU A 356 -0.99 -35.09 4.09
C GLU A 356 -0.27 -36.45 4.00
N ASN A 357 0.60 -36.78 4.95
CA ASN A 357 1.27 -38.08 4.99
C ASN A 357 0.36 -39.24 5.43
N VAL A 358 -0.84 -38.96 5.95
CA VAL A 358 -1.79 -39.96 6.48
C VAL A 358 -2.98 -40.19 5.54
N SER A 359 -3.23 -39.27 4.60
CA SER A 359 -4.22 -39.36 3.52
C SER A 359 -3.63 -39.93 2.24
#